data_AF-Q0F3L3-F1
#
_entry.id   AF-Q0F3L3-F1
#
_cell.length_a   1.000
_cell.length_b   1.000
_cell.length_c   1.000
_cell.angle_alpha   90.00
_cell.angle_beta   90.00
_cell.angle_gamma   90.00
#
_symmetry.space_group_name_H-M   'P 1'
#
loop_
_entity.id
_entity.type
_entity.pdbx_description
1 polymer ?
#
loop_
_entity_poly.entity_id
_entity_poly.type
_entity_poly.pdbx_seq_one_letter_code
_entity_poly.pdbx_strand_id
1 'polypeptide(L)' 'MFGLGIWELIVILVIVLVIFGAKRLPELGEGLGKFVHGLRSGLQNDDDKEKHGEEKS' A
#
# COMPACT_ATOMS: atom_id res chain seq x y z
N MET A 1 24.02 12.10 -5.82
CA MET A 1 25.09 11.43 -5.06
C MET A 1 24.51 10.76 -3.82
N PHE A 2 23.70 9.73 -3.96
CA PHE A 2 23.30 8.77 -2.92
C PHE A 2 22.43 7.73 -3.64
N GLY A 3 23.10 6.90 -4.44
CA GLY A 3 22.44 5.73 -5.00
C GLY A 3 22.45 4.68 -3.90
N LEU A 4 21.43 4.69 -3.04
CA LEU A 4 21.22 3.57 -2.12
C LEU A 4 21.07 2.32 -2.97
N GLY A 5 22.13 1.52 -3.00
CA GLY A 5 22.13 0.28 -3.74
C GLY A 5 21.07 -0.66 -3.19
N ILE A 6 20.62 -1.59 -4.03
CA ILE A 6 19.77 -2.71 -3.59
C ILE A 6 20.40 -3.41 -2.38
N TRP A 7 21.73 -3.47 -2.34
CA TRP A 7 22.50 -4.02 -1.21
C TRP A 7 22.33 -3.23 0.09
N GLU A 8 22.49 -1.90 0.08
CA GLU A 8 22.26 -1.10 1.30
C GLU A 8 20.80 -1.18 1.78
N LEU A 9 19.83 -1.19 0.87
CA LEU A 9 18.41 -1.36 1.22
C LEU A 9 18.15 -2.71 1.91
N ILE A 10 18.78 -3.79 1.45
CA ILE A 10 18.68 -5.11 2.10
C ILE A 10 19.27 -5.06 3.51
N VAL A 11 20.44 -4.43 3.70
CA VAL A 11 21.06 -4.31 5.03
C VAL A 11 20.15 -3.55 6.00
N ILE A 12 19.58 -2.42 5.55
CA ILE A 12 18.63 -1.63 6.35
C ILE A 12 17.38 -2.46 6.67
N LEU A 13 16.84 -3.18 5.68
CA LEU A 13 15.68 -4.04 5.86
C LEU A 13 15.95 -5.13 6.92
N VAL A 14 17.13 -5.75 6.89
CA VAL A 14 17.53 -6.75 7.90
C VAL A 14 17.60 -6.13 9.30
N ILE A 15 18.18 -4.94 9.45
CA ILE A 15 18.24 -4.25 10.75
C ILE A 15 16.84 -3.96 11.28
N VAL A 16 15.95 -3.43 10.44
CA VAL A 16 14.55 -3.19 10.79
C VAL A 16 13.85 -4.49 11.18
N LEU A 17 14.05 -5.57 10.42
CA LEU A 17 13.50 -6.89 10.72
C LEU A 17 14.02 -7.47 12.05
N VAL A 18 15.25 -7.18 12.45
CA VAL A 18 15.79 -7.63 13.74
C VAL A 18 15.17 -6.85 14.90
N ILE A 19 14.98 -5.53 14.76
CA ILE A 19 14.40 -4.67 15.80
C ILE A 19 12.90 -4.94 15.97
N PHE A 20 12.16 -4.97 14.88
CA PHE A 20 10.70 -5.15 14.91
C PHE A 20 10.31 -6.63 14.92
N GLY A 21 11.17 -7.52 14.43
CA GLY A 21 10.84 -8.93 14.21
C GLY A 21 10.13 -9.15 12.87
N ALA A 22 10.49 -10.23 12.16
CA ALA A 22 9.92 -10.56 10.86
C ALA A 22 8.40 -10.80 10.87
N LYS A 23 7.81 -11.06 12.03
CA LYS A 23 6.37 -11.29 12.20
C LYS A 23 5.55 -10.00 12.24
N ARG A 24 6.14 -8.87 12.67
CA ARG A 24 5.44 -7.58 12.77
C ARG A 24 5.20 -6.92 11.41
N LEU A 25 6.13 -7.07 10.48
CA LEU A 25 6.02 -6.48 9.14
C LEU A 25 4.74 -6.93 8.38
N PRO A 26 4.45 -8.24 8.25
CA PRO A 26 3.24 -8.70 7.58
C PRO A 26 1.96 -8.37 8.36
N GLU A 27 2.01 -8.40 9.70
CA GLU A 27 0.88 -8.02 10.57
C GLU A 27 0.46 -6.55 10.35
N LEU A 28 1.43 -5.64 10.24
CA LEU A 28 1.20 -4.23 9.88
C LEU A 28 0.80 -4.08 8.41
N GLY A 29 1.39 -4.87 7.52
CA GLY A 29 1.10 -4.86 6.08
C GLY A 29 -0.33 -5.29 5.76
N GLU A 30 -0.88 -6.29 6.45
CA GLU A 30 -2.28 -6.70 6.28
C GLU A 30 -3.26 -5.59 6.70
N GLY A 31 -2.98 -4.89 7.80
CA GLY A 31 -3.81 -3.77 8.27
C GLY A 31 -3.80 -2.60 7.28
N LEU A 32 -2.60 -2.20 6.83
CA LEU A 32 -2.45 -1.14 5.83
C LEU A 32 -3.01 -1.55 4.47
N GLY A 33 -2.84 -2.81 4.07
CA GLY A 33 -3.37 -3.36 2.82
C GLY A 33 -4.89 -3.33 2.76
N LYS A 34 -5.56 -3.73 3.85
CA LYS A 34 -7.03 -3.64 3.96
C LYS A 34 -7.51 -2.19 3.89
N PHE A 35 -6.81 -1.26 4.54
CA PHE A 35 -7.12 0.16 4.49
C PHE A 35 -6.96 0.73 3.07
N VAL A 36 -5.81 0.50 2.43
CA VAL A 36 -5.54 0.98 1.06
C VAL A 36 -6.51 0.34 0.05
N HIS A 37 -6.85 -0.94 0.22
CA HIS A 37 -7.85 -1.61 -0.62
C HIS A 37 -9.22 -0.96 -0.46
N GLY A 38 -9.68 -0.72 0.77
CA GLY A 38 -10.94 -0.03 1.04
C GLY A 38 -10.97 1.39 0.48
N LEU A 39 -9.86 2.14 0.61
CA LEU A 39 -9.72 3.47 0.00
C LEU A 39 -9.80 3.40 -1.53
N ARG A 40 -9.09 2.45 -2.15
CA ARG A 40 -9.07 2.29 -3.61
C ARG A 40 -10.43 1.91 -4.15
N SER A 41 -11.12 0.98 -3.50
CA SER A 41 -12.47 0.58 -3.86
C SER A 41 -13.46 1.72 -3.69
N GLY A 42 -13.36 2.51 -2.62
CA GLY A 42 -14.22 3.67 -2.40
C GLY A 42 -14.07 4.73 -3.50
N LEU A 43 -12.82 5.06 -3.85
CA LEU A 43 -12.53 6.03 -4.93
C LEU A 43 -13.03 5.53 -6.30
N GLN A 44 -12.80 4.25 -6.62
CA GLN A 44 -13.23 3.67 -7.88
C GLN A 44 -14.76 3.59 -8.02
N ASN A 45 -15.48 3.30 -6.93
CA ASN A 45 -16.95 3.30 -6.95
C ASN A 45 -17.56 4.70 -7.07
N ASP A 46 -16.85 5.76 -6.68
CA ASP A 46 -17.27 7.15 -6.92
C ASP A 46 -17.04 7.53 -8.40
N ASP A 47 -15.88 7.17 -8.97
CA ASP A 47 -15.56 7.40 -10.40
C ASP A 47 -16.51 6.66 -11.36
N ASP A 48 -16.99 5.46 -10.99
CA ASP A 48 -17.95 4.69 -11.81
C ASP A 48 -19.41 5.19 -11.65
N LYS A 49 -19.74 5.88 -10.56
CA LYS A 49 -21.08 6.46 -10.35
C LYS A 49 -21.32 7.77 -11.10
N GLU A 50 -20.26 8.51 -11.44
CA GLU A 50 -20.38 9.72 -12.25
C GLU A 50 -20.60 9.41 -13.75
N LYS A 51 -20.30 8.19 -14.23
CA LYS A 51 -20.37 7.84 -15.66
C LYS A 51 -21.69 7.22 -16.15
N HIS A 52 -22.69 7.08 -15.28
CA HIS A 52 -23.98 6.46 -15.64
C HIS A 52 -25.20 7.40 -15.52
N GLY A 53 -24.97 8.71 -15.48
CA GLY A 53 -26.02 9.74 -15.34
C GLY A 53 -26.53 10.39 -16.65
N GLU A 54 -25.87 10.19 -17.79
CA GLU A 54 -26.18 10.86 -19.06
C GLU A 54 -26.59 9.88 -20.18
N GLU A 55 -27.56 8.99 -19.92
CA GLU A 55 -28.25 8.28 -21.02
C GLU A 55 -29.70 7.96 -20.66
N LYS A 56 -30.43 8.97 -20.14
CA LYS A 56 -31.90 8.92 -20.11
C LYS A 56 -32.51 10.30 -19.89
N SER A 57 -32.48 11.15 -20.90
CA SER A 57 -33.38 12.31 -21.02
C SER A 57 -33.64 12.61 -22.48
#